data_AF-A0A0U1NNL2-F1
#
_entry.id   AF-A0A0U1NNL2-F1
#
_cell.length_a   1.000
_cell.length_b   1.000
_cell.length_c   1.000
_cell.angle_alpha   90.00
_cell.angle_beta   90.00
_cell.angle_gamma   90.00
#
_symmetry.space_group_name_H-M   'P 1'
#
loop_
_entity.id
_entity.type
_entity.pdbx_description
1 polymer ?
#
loop_
_entity_poly.entity_id
_entity_poly.type
_entity_poly.pdbx_seq_one_letter_code
_entity_poly.pdbx_strand_id
1 'polypeptide(L)'
;MGEIPRDNFEARLVDAPLAARGFFESVIEHFDKRNSVKVHFTDTNGGDLRLAVPGEVLGQRRLRNFATMYWQTSKQVVFARTFLSPEELGLFGVPNSTETSSSEPLNSEVRMGAEVWRYGALTFIRALEAAHFAFLSKHENN
;
A
#
# COMPACT_ATOMS: atom_id res chain seq x y z
N MET A 1 5.93 18.80 10.36
CA MET A 1 4.91 18.24 9.46
C MET A 1 3.92 17.54 10.38
N GLY A 2 2.74 18.14 10.57
CA GLY A 2 1.74 17.57 11.50
C GLY A 2 1.35 16.18 11.03
N GLU A 3 1.11 15.27 11.99
CA GLU A 3 0.44 14.01 11.68
C GLU A 3 -0.83 14.32 10.88
N ILE A 4 -0.92 13.75 9.68
CA ILE A 4 -2.14 13.86 8.90
C ILE A 4 -3.14 12.90 9.56
N PRO A 5 -4.33 13.36 9.96
CA PRO A 5 -5.18 12.60 10.86
C PRO A 5 -5.62 11.29 10.20
N ARG A 6 -5.32 10.19 10.89
CA ARG A 6 -5.90 8.86 10.65
C ARG A 6 -7.42 8.90 10.45
N ASP A 7 -8.08 9.89 11.07
CA ASP A 7 -9.51 10.19 11.00
C ASP A 7 -10.09 10.19 9.58
N ASN A 8 -9.41 10.77 8.59
CA ASN A 8 -9.94 10.81 7.22
C ASN A 8 -9.93 9.43 6.56
N PHE A 9 -8.88 8.65 6.82
CA PHE A 9 -8.81 7.27 6.37
C PHE A 9 -9.86 6.40 7.08
N GLU A 10 -10.06 6.57 8.38
CA GLU A 10 -11.09 5.87 9.15
C GLU A 10 -12.51 6.23 8.72
N ALA A 11 -12.79 7.53 8.50
CA ALA A 11 -14.06 8.01 8.00
C ALA A 11 -14.41 7.38 6.64
N ARG A 12 -13.40 7.18 5.78
CA ARG A 12 -13.57 6.49 4.49
C ARG A 12 -13.98 5.03 4.64
N LEU A 13 -13.55 4.38 5.73
CA LEU A 13 -13.85 2.98 6.04
C LEU A 13 -15.16 2.80 6.82
N VAL A 14 -15.83 3.88 7.25
CA VAL A 14 -17.01 3.82 8.12
C VAL A 14 -18.16 2.99 7.54
N ASP A 15 -18.29 2.96 6.21
CA ASP A 15 -19.29 2.17 5.49
C ASP A 15 -18.69 0.97 4.76
N ALA A 16 -17.38 0.73 4.90
CA ALA A 16 -16.74 -0.44 4.31
C ALA A 16 -17.19 -1.72 5.05
N PRO A 17 -17.32 -2.86 4.36
CA PRO A 17 -17.56 -4.15 5.00
C PRO A 17 -16.50 -4.44 6.07
N LEU A 18 -16.88 -5.10 7.17
CA LEU A 18 -15.97 -5.42 8.27
C LEU A 18 -14.69 -6.13 7.80
N ALA A 19 -14.80 -7.05 6.85
CA ALA A 19 -13.64 -7.73 6.29
C ALA A 19 -12.73 -6.81 5.46
N ALA A 20 -13.24 -5.75 4.83
CA ALA A 20 -12.40 -4.74 4.18
C ALA A 20 -11.66 -3.87 5.22
N ARG A 21 -12.28 -3.58 6.37
CA ARG A 21 -11.60 -2.91 7.49
C ARG A 21 -10.49 -3.80 8.06
N GLY A 22 -10.82 -5.07 8.33
CA GLY A 22 -9.87 -6.07 8.81
C GLY A 22 -8.71 -6.30 7.85
N PHE A 23 -8.92 -6.15 6.53
CA PHE A 23 -7.85 -6.16 5.54
C PHE A 23 -6.83 -5.03 5.79
N PHE A 24 -7.30 -3.78 5.94
CA PHE A 24 -6.40 -2.65 6.22
C PHE A 24 -5.74 -2.76 7.59
N GLU A 25 -6.47 -3.20 8.61
CA GLU A 25 -5.93 -3.45 9.95
C GLU A 25 -4.79 -4.49 9.91
N SER A 26 -4.98 -5.58 9.16
CA SER A 26 -3.95 -6.62 8.99
C SER A 26 -2.69 -6.07 8.32
N VAL A 27 -2.84 -5.24 7.28
CA VAL A 27 -1.70 -4.58 6.61
C VAL A 27 -1.00 -3.62 7.58
N ILE A 28 -1.75 -2.78 8.28
CA ILE A 28 -1.20 -1.82 9.26
C ILE A 28 -0.42 -2.57 10.34
N GLU A 29 -1.04 -3.55 11.00
CA GLU A 29 -0.43 -4.29 12.11
C GLU A 29 0.86 -5.01 11.68
N HIS A 30 0.91 -5.54 10.46
CA HIS A 30 2.09 -6.23 9.94
C HIS A 30 3.29 -5.30 9.74
N PHE A 31 3.04 -4.08 9.25
CA PHE A 31 4.11 -3.13 8.90
C PHE A 31 4.46 -2.13 10.01
N ASP A 32 3.53 -1.80 10.90
CA ASP A 32 3.74 -0.82 11.98
C ASP A 32 4.81 -1.28 12.99
N LYS A 33 5.02 -2.61 13.09
CA LYS A 33 6.03 -3.22 13.96
C LYS A 33 7.45 -3.20 13.36
N ARG A 34 7.65 -2.73 12.12
CA ARG A 34 8.94 -2.81 11.40
C ARG A 34 9.67 -1.47 11.39
N ASN A 35 10.90 -1.45 11.92
CA ASN A 35 11.75 -0.25 11.90
C ASN A 35 12.11 0.25 10.48
N SER A 36 12.06 -0.63 9.49
CA SER A 36 12.34 -0.30 8.08
C SER A 36 11.14 0.26 7.32
N VAL A 37 9.95 0.27 7.92
CA VAL A 37 8.72 0.73 7.28
C VAL A 37 7.99 1.73 8.16
N LYS A 38 7.65 2.88 7.58
CA LYS A 38 6.76 3.87 8.17
C LYS A 38 5.37 3.72 7.58
N VAL A 39 4.43 3.29 8.42
CA VAL A 39 3.00 3.37 8.14
C VAL A 39 2.52 4.80 8.38
N HIS A 40 1.86 5.43 7.41
CA HIS A 40 1.29 6.76 7.59
C HIS A 40 0.07 6.97 6.70
N PHE A 41 -0.70 8.02 7.01
CA PHE A 41 -1.95 8.36 6.33
C PHE A 41 -1.81 9.70 5.61
N THR A 42 -2.57 9.92 4.53
CA THR A 42 -2.69 11.24 3.91
C THR A 42 -4.12 11.55 3.49
N ASP A 43 -4.42 12.83 3.31
CA ASP A 43 -5.74 13.30 2.85
C ASP A 43 -5.95 13.10 1.34
N THR A 44 -4.93 12.63 0.61
CA THR A 44 -5.08 12.39 -0.82
C THR A 44 -6.13 11.32 -1.06
N ASN A 45 -6.86 11.48 -2.17
CA ASN A 45 -8.03 10.67 -2.51
C ASN A 45 -9.16 10.69 -1.48
N GLY A 46 -9.10 11.48 -0.40
CA GLY A 46 -10.04 11.47 0.73
C GLY A 46 -9.68 10.45 1.81
N GLY A 47 -8.39 10.22 2.04
CA GLY A 47 -7.86 9.28 3.04
C GLY A 47 -7.21 8.07 2.40
N ASP A 48 -5.88 8.04 2.32
CA ASP A 48 -5.10 6.88 1.92
C ASP A 48 -4.14 6.40 3.03
N LEU A 49 -3.85 5.11 2.99
CA LEU A 49 -2.80 4.44 3.75
C LEU A 49 -1.56 4.33 2.87
N ARG A 50 -0.40 4.65 3.44
CA ARG A 50 0.88 4.62 2.73
C ARG A 50 1.92 3.85 3.53
N LEU A 51 2.65 2.99 2.83
CA LEU A 51 3.82 2.30 3.34
C LEU A 51 5.07 2.90 2.70
N ALA A 52 5.98 3.38 3.56
CA ALA A 52 7.18 4.07 3.12
C ALA A 52 8.43 3.52 3.80
N VAL A 53 9.57 3.64 3.14
CA VAL A 53 10.86 3.48 3.79
C VAL A 53 11.28 4.83 4.38
N PRO A 54 11.64 4.90 5.69
CA PRO A 54 12.20 6.12 6.28
C PRO A 54 13.45 6.57 5.53
N GLY A 55 13.66 7.89 5.42
CA GLY A 55 14.80 8.41 4.70
C GLY A 55 16.13 7.94 5.30
N GLU A 56 16.19 7.82 6.62
CA GLU A 56 17.34 7.37 7.40
C GLU A 56 17.81 5.97 6.98
N VAL A 57 16.87 5.08 6.64
CA VAL A 57 17.16 3.72 6.16
C VAL A 57 17.81 3.75 4.77
N LEU A 58 17.47 4.75 3.96
CA LEU A 58 18.00 4.94 2.61
C LEU A 58 19.24 5.86 2.57
N GLY A 59 19.70 6.39 3.71
CA GLY A 59 20.70 7.47 3.73
C GLY A 59 20.22 8.78 3.09
N GLN A 60 18.91 8.99 3.01
CA GLN A 60 18.26 10.15 2.39
C GLN A 60 17.50 11.01 3.40
N ARG A 61 17.23 12.27 3.05
CA ARG A 61 16.45 13.19 3.91
C ARG A 61 14.94 12.95 3.88
N ARG A 62 14.44 12.21 2.89
CA ARG A 62 13.00 12.08 2.63
C ARG A 62 12.58 10.62 2.67
N LEU A 63 11.43 10.36 3.29
CA LEU A 63 10.75 9.08 3.19
C LEU A 63 10.27 8.84 1.74
N ARG A 64 10.19 7.58 1.33
CA ARG A 64 9.72 7.18 -0.01
C ARG A 64 8.70 6.06 0.09
N ASN A 65 7.57 6.24 -0.57
CA ASN A 65 6.51 5.24 -0.58
C ASN A 65 6.88 4.09 -1.51
N PHE A 66 6.65 2.86 -1.07
CA PHE A 66 6.67 1.67 -1.92
C PHE A 66 5.27 1.09 -2.13
N ALA A 67 4.28 1.54 -1.36
CA ALA A 67 2.88 1.24 -1.61
C ALA A 67 1.95 2.35 -1.09
N THR A 68 0.82 2.51 -1.77
CA THR A 68 -0.30 3.36 -1.33
C THR A 68 -1.61 2.60 -1.55
N MET A 69 -2.57 2.72 -0.66
CA MET A 69 -3.85 2.04 -0.76
C MET A 69 -4.99 2.80 -0.10
N TYR A 70 -6.19 2.68 -0.64
CA TYR A 70 -7.39 3.27 -0.07
C TYR A 70 -8.63 2.47 -0.45
N TRP A 71 -9.70 2.64 0.34
CA TRP A 71 -11.00 2.05 0.05
C TRP A 71 -11.76 2.85 -1.01
N GLN A 72 -12.17 2.25 -2.12
CA GLN A 72 -12.97 2.94 -3.13
C GLN A 72 -14.45 2.65 -2.92
N THR A 73 -15.14 3.48 -2.13
CA THR A 73 -16.54 3.30 -1.72
C THR A 73 -17.51 3.05 -2.88
N SER A 74 -17.37 3.80 -3.99
CA SER A 74 -18.26 3.69 -5.16
C SER A 74 -18.16 2.34 -5.88
N LYS A 75 -17.04 1.63 -5.74
CA LYS A 75 -16.78 0.33 -6.38
C LYS A 75 -16.72 -0.82 -5.39
N GLN A 76 -16.69 -0.53 -4.09
CA GLN A 76 -16.52 -1.53 -3.02
C GLN A 76 -15.25 -2.39 -3.20
N VAL A 77 -14.15 -1.74 -3.58
CA VAL A 77 -12.84 -2.37 -3.81
C VAL A 77 -11.74 -1.69 -3.01
N VAL A 78 -10.67 -2.42 -2.71
CA VAL A 78 -9.42 -1.81 -2.27
C VAL A 78 -8.64 -1.39 -3.51
N PHE A 79 -8.37 -0.11 -3.66
CA PHE A 79 -7.42 0.38 -4.66
C PHE A 79 -6.03 0.39 -4.05
N ALA A 80 -5.04 -0.13 -4.77
CA ALA A 80 -3.65 -0.07 -4.36
C ALA A 80 -2.73 0.28 -5.53
N ARG A 81 -1.62 0.95 -5.21
CA ARG A 81 -0.46 1.09 -6.07
C ARG A 81 0.77 0.55 -5.36
N THR A 82 1.66 -0.08 -6.10
CA THR A 82 2.85 -0.73 -5.53
C THR A 82 4.09 -0.47 -6.37
N PHE A 83 5.25 -0.61 -5.73
CA PHE A 83 6.53 -0.54 -6.41
C PHE A 83 6.82 -1.77 -7.30
N LEU A 84 6.11 -2.88 -7.12
CA LEU A 84 6.24 -4.02 -8.02
C LEU A 84 5.62 -3.71 -9.39
N SER A 85 6.16 -4.29 -10.45
CA SER A 85 5.53 -4.30 -11.77
C SER A 85 4.24 -5.14 -11.75
N PRO A 86 3.36 -5.01 -12.75
CA PRO A 86 2.19 -5.87 -12.86
C PRO A 86 2.53 -7.37 -12.96
N GLU A 87 3.62 -7.71 -13.64
CA GLU A 87 4.09 -9.10 -13.76
C GLU A 87 4.53 -9.64 -12.39
N GLU A 88 5.31 -8.86 -11.63
CA GLU A 88 5.77 -9.23 -10.30
C GLU A 88 4.59 -9.40 -9.33
N LEU A 89 3.60 -8.49 -9.34
CA LEU A 89 2.37 -8.64 -8.54
C LEU A 89 1.60 -9.92 -8.90
N GLY A 90 1.54 -10.27 -10.18
CA GLY A 90 0.94 -11.50 -10.66
C GLY A 90 1.58 -12.75 -10.04
N LEU A 91 2.90 -12.77 -9.88
CA LEU A 91 3.63 -13.88 -9.22
C LEU A 91 3.24 -14.05 -7.74
N PHE A 92 2.81 -12.97 -7.08
CA PHE A 92 2.31 -13.02 -5.71
C PHE A 92 0.81 -13.31 -5.61
N GLY A 93 0.14 -13.71 -6.71
CA GLY A 93 -1.27 -14.06 -6.69
C GLY A 93 -2.20 -12.84 -6.66
N VAL A 94 -1.72 -11.69 -7.13
CA VAL A 94 -2.53 -10.47 -7.31
C VAL A 94 -2.65 -10.19 -8.81
N PRO A 95 -3.52 -10.93 -9.52
CA PRO A 95 -3.69 -10.75 -10.96
C PRO A 95 -4.41 -9.44 -11.28
N ASN A 96 -4.42 -9.06 -12.57
CA ASN A 96 -5.16 -7.92 -13.11
C ASN A 96 -4.68 -6.54 -12.62
N SER A 97 -3.43 -6.43 -12.17
CA SER A 97 -2.76 -5.13 -12.06
C SER A 97 -2.40 -4.58 -13.43
N THR A 98 -2.32 -3.25 -13.54
CA THR A 98 -1.88 -2.53 -14.74
C THR A 98 -0.71 -1.63 -14.44
N GLU A 99 0.11 -1.33 -15.44
CA GLU A 99 1.16 -0.33 -15.30
C GLU A 99 0.56 1.04 -15.01
N THR A 100 1.28 1.83 -14.22
CA THR A 100 0.96 3.24 -14.00
C THR A 100 1.58 4.11 -15.09
N SER A 101 1.19 5.38 -15.13
CA SER A 101 1.82 6.36 -16.02
C SER A 101 3.30 6.60 -15.66
N SER A 102 4.11 7.02 -16.62
CA SER A 102 5.54 7.34 -16.41
C SER A 102 5.82 8.44 -15.37
N SER A 103 4.84 9.29 -15.04
CA SER A 103 4.95 10.30 -13.98
C SER A 103 4.63 9.77 -12.58
N GLU A 104 4.11 8.55 -12.46
CA GLU A 104 3.77 7.92 -11.19
C GLU A 104 5.02 7.18 -10.64
N PRO A 105 5.42 7.43 -9.39
CA PRO A 105 6.60 6.77 -8.80
C PRO A 105 6.43 5.27 -8.49
N LEU A 106 5.18 4.80 -8.41
CA LEU A 106 4.84 3.40 -8.18
C LEU A 106 4.52 2.73 -9.50
N ASN A 107 4.98 1.50 -9.74
CA ASN A 107 5.02 0.88 -11.07
C ASN A 107 3.70 0.21 -11.47
N SER A 108 2.83 -0.11 -10.52
CA SER A 108 1.56 -0.80 -10.79
C SER A 108 0.39 -0.24 -10.01
N GLU A 109 -0.82 -0.38 -10.56
CA GLU A 109 -2.09 -0.19 -9.87
C GLU A 109 -2.98 -1.43 -9.96
N VAL A 110 -3.75 -1.69 -8.91
CA VAL A 110 -4.71 -2.81 -8.84
C VAL A 110 -5.96 -2.41 -8.08
N ARG A 111 -7.10 -2.99 -8.49
CA ARG A 111 -8.38 -2.89 -7.79
C ARG A 111 -8.76 -4.27 -7.31
N MET A 112 -8.65 -4.49 -6.01
CA MET A 112 -8.91 -5.76 -5.36
C MET A 112 -10.39 -5.84 -4.98
N GLY A 113 -11.11 -6.79 -5.57
CA GLY A 113 -12.50 -7.09 -5.26
C GLY A 113 -12.65 -7.92 -4.00
N ALA A 114 -13.90 -8.28 -3.69
CA ALA A 114 -14.25 -9.00 -2.46
C ALA A 114 -13.58 -10.36 -2.34
N GLU A 115 -13.32 -11.03 -3.46
CA GLU A 115 -12.54 -12.27 -3.53
C GLU A 115 -11.12 -12.11 -2.98
N VAL A 116 -10.51 -10.93 -3.15
CA VAL A 116 -9.15 -10.65 -2.69
C VAL A 116 -9.15 -10.06 -1.28
N TRP A 117 -9.92 -9.01 -0.97
CA TRP A 117 -9.83 -8.39 0.36
C TRP A 117 -10.49 -9.21 1.47
N ARG A 118 -11.42 -10.14 1.17
CA ARG A 118 -12.02 -11.01 2.21
C ARG A 118 -11.08 -12.11 2.70
N TYR A 119 -10.23 -12.65 1.82
CA TYR A 119 -9.47 -13.87 2.12
C TYR A 119 -7.97 -13.77 1.76
N GLY A 120 -7.58 -12.75 1.00
CA GLY A 120 -6.25 -12.58 0.43
C GLY A 120 -5.37 -11.55 1.13
N ALA A 121 -5.70 -11.12 2.36
CA ALA A 121 -4.90 -10.15 3.09
C ALA A 121 -3.44 -10.61 3.25
N LEU A 122 -3.22 -11.88 3.62
CA LEU A 122 -1.88 -12.46 3.73
C LEU A 122 -1.14 -12.49 2.38
N THR A 123 -1.84 -12.83 1.30
CA THR A 123 -1.30 -12.84 -0.06
C THR A 123 -0.81 -11.45 -0.45
N PHE A 124 -1.63 -10.41 -0.21
CA PHE A 124 -1.24 -9.04 -0.51
C PHE A 124 -0.12 -8.53 0.41
N ILE A 125 -0.12 -8.89 1.69
CA ILE A 125 0.97 -8.57 2.61
C ILE A 125 2.31 -9.10 2.08
N ARG A 126 2.35 -10.34 1.58
CA ARG A 126 3.57 -10.91 0.98
C ARG A 126 4.02 -10.14 -0.26
N ALA A 127 3.08 -9.71 -1.10
CA ALA A 127 3.38 -8.84 -2.25
C ALA A 127 3.97 -7.50 -1.79
N LEU A 128 3.45 -6.91 -0.71
CA LEU A 128 3.97 -5.66 -0.13
C LEU A 128 5.35 -5.83 0.51
N GLU A 129 5.64 -6.99 1.11
CA GLU A 129 6.99 -7.32 1.60
C GLU A 129 7.98 -7.40 0.44
N ALA A 130 7.60 -8.08 -0.65
CA ALA A 130 8.43 -8.15 -1.85
C ALA A 130 8.62 -6.76 -2.48
N ALA A 131 7.58 -5.93 -2.52
CA ALA A 131 7.68 -4.53 -2.95
C ALA A 131 8.69 -3.75 -2.11
N HIS A 132 8.67 -3.93 -0.79
CA HIS A 132 9.62 -3.31 0.12
C HIS A 132 11.07 -3.77 -0.15
N PHE A 133 11.30 -5.08 -0.32
CA PHE A 133 12.63 -5.61 -0.64
C PHE A 133 13.14 -5.14 -2.00
N ALA A 134 12.30 -5.17 -3.04
CA ALA A 134 12.63 -4.67 -4.36
C ALA A 134 12.98 -3.17 -4.33
N PHE A 135 12.22 -2.40 -3.53
CA PHE A 135 12.47 -0.98 -3.33
C PHE A 135 13.85 -0.73 -2.70
N LEU A 136 14.19 -1.44 -1.61
CA LEU A 136 15.49 -1.33 -0.94
C LEU A 136 16.64 -1.74 -1.88
N SER A 137 16.52 -2.88 -2.56
CA SER A 137 17.54 -3.37 -3.49
C SER A 137 17.85 -2.37 -4.62
N LYS A 138 16.84 -1.68 -5.15
CA LYS A 138 17.06 -0.62 -6.15
C LYS A 138 17.83 0.58 -5.59
N HIS A 139 17.71 0.86 -4.29
CA HIS A 139 18.36 2.00 -3.65
C HIS A 139 19.73 1.67 -3.05
N GLU A 140 20.03 0.40 -2.80
CA GLU A 140 21.38 -0.07 -2.44
C GLU A 140 22.33 -0.12 -3.64
N ASN A 141 21.79 -0.35 -4.85
CA ASN A 141 22.56 -0.47 -6.09
C ASN A 141 22.76 0.85 -6.86
N ASN A 142 22.38 1.99 -6.28
CA ASN A 142 22.53 3.35 -6.84
C ASN A 142 23.43 4.20 -5.95
#